data_AF-A0ABD3BS46-F1
#
_entry.id   AF-A0ABD3BS46-F1
#
_cell.length_a   1.000
_cell.length_b   1.000
_cell.length_c   1.000
_cell.angle_alpha   90.00
_cell.angle_beta   90.00
_cell.angle_gamma   90.00
#
_symmetry.space_group_name_H-M   'P 1'
#
loop_
_entity.id
_entity.type
_entity.pdbx_description
1 polymer ?
#
loop_
_entity_poly.entity_id
_entity_poly.type
_entity_poly.pdbx_seq_one_letter_code
_entity_poly.pdbx_strand_id
1 'polypeptide(L)' 'MCPKQDINTSDSGYYVCRYMREIIDHECTVIPVNYFKGSPTGYDIHSIDELREEWMQYIDSQ' A
#
# COMPACT_ATOMS: atom_id res chain seq x y z
N MET A 1 9.85 -0.41 -9.89
CA MET A 1 10.16 -1.47 -8.89
C MET A 1 9.05 -1.49 -7.86
N CYS A 2 8.75 -2.65 -7.26
CA CYS A 2 7.65 -2.81 -6.29
C CYS A 2 8.14 -2.57 -4.84
N PRO A 3 7.39 -1.87 -3.98
CA PRO A 3 7.71 -1.73 -2.56
C PRO A 3 7.84 -3.09 -1.87
N LYS A 4 8.88 -3.25 -1.04
CA LYS A 4 9.12 -4.47 -0.27
C LYS A 4 8.80 -4.22 1.19
N GLN A 5 8.09 -5.14 1.81
CA GLN A 5 7.94 -5.12 3.26
C GLN A 5 9.23 -5.53 3.94
N ASP A 6 9.37 -5.16 5.21
CA ASP A 6 10.49 -5.57 6.05
C ASP A 6 10.48 -7.08 6.33
N ILE A 7 11.66 -7.63 6.60
CA ILE A 7 11.82 -9.04 6.95
C ILE A 7 11.16 -9.28 8.31
N ASN A 8 10.41 -10.38 8.42
CA ASN A 8 9.67 -10.80 9.62
C ASN A 8 8.44 -9.93 9.98
N THR A 9 7.94 -9.09 9.07
CA THR A 9 6.63 -8.48 9.24
C THR A 9 5.54 -9.29 8.54
N SER A 10 4.30 -9.12 9.01
CA SER A 10 3.11 -9.78 8.46
C SER A 10 2.22 -8.78 7.70
N ASP A 11 2.84 -7.80 7.03
CA ASP A 11 2.14 -6.68 6.40
C ASP A 11 1.83 -6.90 4.92
N SER A 12 2.19 -8.08 4.38
CA SER A 12 2.15 -8.37 2.95
C SER A 12 0.78 -8.15 2.33
N GLY A 13 -0.30 -8.51 3.06
CA GLY A 13 -1.67 -8.23 2.64
C GLY A 13 -1.93 -6.73 2.51
N TYR A 14 -1.49 -5.93 3.47
CA TYR A 14 -1.65 -4.47 3.43
C TYR A 14 -0.80 -3.82 2.36
N TYR A 15 0.40 -4.34 2.08
CA TYR A 15 1.23 -3.88 0.96
C TYR A 15 0.52 -4.08 -0.38
N VAL A 16 -0.12 -5.25 -0.56
CA VAL A 16 -0.92 -5.55 -1.75
C VAL A 16 -2.12 -4.62 -1.86
N CYS A 17 -2.83 -4.37 -0.76
CA CYS A 17 -3.99 -3.47 -0.74
C CYS A 17 -3.58 -2.02 -1.01
N ARG A 18 -2.49 -1.55 -0.41
CA ARG A 18 -1.93 -0.21 -0.66
C ARG A 18 -1.53 -0.04 -2.11
N TYR A 19 -0.88 -1.05 -2.69
CA TYR A 19 -0.51 -1.06 -4.11
C TYR A 19 -1.74 -0.99 -5.04
N MET A 20 -2.79 -1.75 -4.74
CA MET A 20 -4.05 -1.66 -5.50
C MET A 20 -4.73 -0.29 -5.36
N ARG A 21 -4.70 0.32 -4.17
CA ARG A 21 -5.25 1.67 -3.96
C ARG A 21 -4.53 2.70 -4.83
N GLU A 22 -3.20 2.65 -4.91
CA GLU A 22 -2.43 3.54 -5.81
C GLU A 22 -2.82 3.37 -7.29
N ILE A 23 -3.08 2.13 -7.74
CA ILE A 23 -3.56 1.86 -9.11
C ILE A 23 -4.90 2.55 -9.35
N ILE A 24 -5.83 2.41 -8.41
CA ILE A 24 -7.18 3.00 -8.49
C ILE A 24 -7.11 4.53 -8.45
N ASP A 25 -6.38 5.10 -7.49
CA ASP A 25 -6.27 6.55 -7.29
C ASP A 25 -5.65 7.27 -8.49
N HIS A 26 -4.73 6.61 -9.21
CA HIS A 26 -4.10 7.14 -10.42
C HIS A 26 -4.80 6.73 -11.72
N GLU A 27 -5.97 6.07 -11.63
CA GLU A 27 -6.74 5.57 -12.78
C GLU A 27 -5.88 4.75 -13.77
N CYS A 28 -4.89 4.03 -13.24
CA CYS A 28 -3.93 3.27 -14.02
C CYS A 28 -4.27 1.78 -13.95
N THR A 29 -3.69 0.97 -14.84
CA THR A 29 -3.72 -0.50 -14.73
C THR A 29 -2.46 -1.06 -14.07
N VAL A 30 -1.37 -0.29 -14.11
CA VAL A 30 -0.07 -0.62 -13.54
C VAL A 30 0.58 0.68 -13.06
N ILE A 31 1.19 0.66 -11.87
CA ILE A 31 1.95 1.81 -11.37
C ILE A 31 3.21 2.00 -12.23
N PRO A 32 3.45 3.19 -12.80
CA PRO A 32 4.64 3.46 -13.61
C PRO A 32 5.95 3.14 -12.88
N VAL A 33 6.96 2.64 -13.60
CA VAL A 33 8.25 2.23 -13.02
C VAL A 33 8.96 3.37 -12.27
N ASN A 34 8.72 4.61 -12.68
CA ASN A 34 9.27 5.85 -12.13
C ASN A 34 8.41 6.50 -11.04
N TYR A 35 7.24 5.94 -10.72
CA TYR A 35 6.33 6.45 -9.68
C TYR A 35 7.03 6.48 -8.32
N PHE A 36 7.68 5.37 -7.97
CA PHE A 36 8.59 5.28 -6.85
C PHE A 36 9.97 5.80 -7.31
N LYS A 37 10.15 7.12 -7.23
CA LYS A 37 11.35 7.86 -7.68
C LYS A 37 12.62 7.39 -6.93
N GLY A 38 13.24 6.31 -7.42
CA GLY A 38 14.35 5.64 -6.74
C GLY A 38 13.83 4.50 -5.87
N SER A 39 14.59 3.39 -5.85
CA SER A 39 14.19 2.08 -5.30
C SER A 39 13.29 2.18 -4.05
N PRO A 40 12.03 1.72 -4.10
CA PRO A 40 11.17 1.78 -2.92
C PRO A 40 11.73 0.81 -1.87
N THR A 41 12.20 1.37 -0.76
CA THR A 41 12.66 0.60 0.41
C THR A 41 11.50 -0.07 1.14
N GLY A 42 10.27 0.41 0.95
CA GLY A 42 9.03 -0.12 1.50
C GLY A 42 7.93 0.94 1.43
N TYR A 43 6.73 0.59 1.88
CA TYR A 43 5.74 1.61 2.24
C TYR A 43 6.07 2.14 3.64
N ASP A 44 5.80 3.42 3.88
CA ASP A 44 5.89 3.98 5.21
C ASP A 44 4.86 3.32 6.14
N ILE A 45 5.25 2.99 7.37
CA ILE A 45 4.39 2.25 8.30
C ILE A 45 3.12 3.04 8.63
N HIS A 46 3.20 4.37 8.70
CA HIS A 46 2.02 5.21 8.93
C HIS A 46 1.00 5.06 7.80
N SER A 47 1.44 4.96 6.55
CA SER A 47 0.53 4.74 5.41
C SER A 47 -0.17 3.36 5.45
N ILE A 48 0.47 2.38 6.08
CA ILE A 48 -0.12 1.05 6.31
C ILE A 48 -1.12 1.09 7.47
N ASP A 49 -0.80 1.83 8.54
CA ASP A 49 -1.69 2.00 9.69
C ASP A 49 -2.94 2.81 9.32
N GLU A 50 -2.82 3.87 8.52
CA GLU A 50 -3.97 4.61 7.97
C GLU A 50 -4.89 3.67 7.17
N LEU A 51 -4.33 2.81 6.31
CA LEU A 51 -5.11 1.83 5.56
C LEU A 51 -5.84 0.84 6.47
N ARG A 52 -5.21 0.43 7.59
CA ARG A 52 -5.85 -0.44 8.59
C ARG A 52 -7.02 0.26 9.25
N GLU A 53 -6.83 1.49 9.69
CA GLU A 53 -7.86 2.28 10.37
C GLU A 53 -9.06 2.53 9.46
N GLU A 54 -8.83 2.93 8.22
CA GLU A 54 -9.90 3.11 7.23
C GLU A 54 -10.73 1.84 7.03
N TRP A 55 -10.07 0.67 6.96
CA TRP A 55 -10.75 -0.61 6.76
C TRP A 55 -11.54 -1.06 7.98
N MET A 56 -10.98 -0.85 9.19
CA MET A 56 -11.70 -1.11 10.43
C MET A 56 -12.96 -0.23 10.53
N GLN A 57 -12.83 1.07 10.25
CA GLN A 57 -13.96 1.99 10.24
C GLN A 57 -15.02 1.60 9.19
N TYR A 58 -14.59 1.16 8.00
CA TYR A 58 -15.52 0.69 6.97
C TYR A 58 -16.33 -0.52 7.44
N ILE A 59 -15.67 -1.51 8.04
CA ILE A 59 -16.32 -2.72 8.56
C ILE A 59 -17.27 -2.38 9.72
N ASP A 60 -16.85 -1.54 10.66
CA ASP A 60 -17.68 -1.12 11.80
C ASP A 60 -18.91 -0.31 11.39
N SER A 61 -18.87 0.31 10.20
CA SER A 61 -19.98 1.09 9.64
C SER A 61 -21.03 0.27 8.88
N GLN A 62 -20.82 -1.05 8.70
CA GLN A 62 -21.79 -1.98 8.10
C GLN A 62 -22.73 -2.58 9.14
#